data_AF-A0A6P0TYL4-F1
#
_entry.id   AF-A0A6P0TYL4-F1
#
_cell.length_a   1.000
_cell.length_b   1.000
_cell.length_c   1.000
_cell.angle_alpha   90.00
_cell.angle_beta   90.00
_cell.angle_gamma   90.00
#
_symmetry.space_group_name_H-M   'P 1'
#
loop_
_entity.id
_entity.type
_entity.pdbx_description
1 polymer ?
#
loop_
_entity_poly.entity_id
_entity_poly.type
_entity_poly.pdbx_seq_one_letter_code
_entity_poly.pdbx_strand_id
1 'polypeptide(L)'
;MNTYSVIMLGPRGSGKTVFLSSMYNKLSTQGKLGFFLKVEGTEKRKRLNKIYTKVAFEEEWPMGTQMAEVSEWEFTCCVQT
;
A
#
# COMPACT_ATOMS: atom_id res chain seq x y z
N MET A 1 7.51 -21.02 -1.51
CA MET A 1 6.84 -19.70 -1.47
C MET A 1 7.87 -18.69 -1.98
N ASN A 2 7.55 -17.94 -3.04
CA ASN A 2 8.52 -17.00 -3.62
C ASN A 2 8.37 -15.64 -2.96
N THR A 3 9.49 -15.03 -2.59
CA THR A 3 9.54 -13.68 -2.02
C THR A 3 10.17 -12.74 -3.04
N TYR A 4 9.51 -11.62 -3.30
CA TYR A 4 9.99 -10.60 -4.23
C TYR A 4 10.23 -9.30 -3.46
N SER A 5 11.46 -8.79 -3.52
CA SER A 5 11.81 -7.49 -2.95
C SER A 5 11.58 -6.40 -3.97
N VAL A 6 10.65 -5.49 -3.68
CA VAL A 6 10.33 -4.35 -4.55
C VAL A 6 10.79 -3.07 -3.86
N ILE A 7 11.67 -2.31 -4.52
CA ILE A 7 12.19 -1.05 -4.01
C ILE A 7 11.49 0.11 -4.71
N MET A 8 10.86 0.99 -3.95
CA MET A 8 10.27 2.23 -4.47
C MET A 8 11.14 3.45 -4.12
N LEU A 9 11.79 4.00 -5.14
CA LEU A 9 12.62 5.20 -5.02
C LEU A 9 11.94 6.39 -5.71
N GLY A 10 12.16 7.58 -5.16
CA GLY A 10 11.70 8.83 -5.75
C GLY A 10 11.87 10.01 -4.80
N PRO A 11 11.94 11.25 -5.29
CA PRO A 11 12.10 12.44 -4.46
C PRO A 11 10.94 12.62 -3.48
N ARG A 12 11.11 13.48 -2.47
CA ARG A 12 10.00 13.84 -1.56
C ARG A 12 8.84 14.43 -2.38
N GLY A 13 7.60 14.01 -2.08
CA GLY A 13 6.41 14.46 -2.82
C GLY A 13 6.09 13.70 -4.10
N SER A 14 6.93 12.74 -4.54
CA SER A 14 6.69 11.92 -5.75
C SER A 14 5.50 10.95 -5.68
N GLY A 15 4.70 10.96 -4.61
CA GLY A 15 3.49 10.14 -4.51
C GLY A 15 3.68 8.70 -4.03
N LYS A 16 4.87 8.27 -3.60
CA LYS A 16 5.13 6.89 -3.12
C LYS A 16 4.11 6.39 -2.08
N THR A 17 3.81 7.20 -1.07
CA THR A 17 2.82 6.87 -0.03
C THR A 17 1.42 6.65 -0.62
N VAL A 18 1.01 7.52 -1.54
CA VAL A 18 -0.30 7.43 -2.21
C VAL A 18 -0.35 6.20 -3.09
N PHE A 19 0.70 5.95 -3.88
CA PHE A 19 0.82 4.75 -4.71
C PHE A 19 0.67 3.47 -3.88
N LEU A 20 1.41 3.35 -2.77
CA LEU A 20 1.34 2.18 -1.89
C LEU A 20 -0.07 1.95 -1.34
N SER A 21 -0.72 3.00 -0.82
CA SER A 21 -2.10 2.91 -0.31
C SER A 21 -3.11 2.56 -1.41
N SER A 22 -2.93 3.09 -2.62
CA SER A 22 -3.81 2.84 -3.76
C SER A 22 -3.64 1.42 -4.30
N MET A 23 -2.40 0.94 -4.38
CA MET A 23 -2.08 -0.44 -4.74
C MET A 23 -2.73 -1.42 -3.76
N TYR A 24 -2.59 -1.17 -2.46
CA TYR A 24 -3.24 -2.01 -1.46
C TYR A 24 -4.76 -1.96 -1.58
N ASN A 25 -5.37 -0.78 -1.67
CA ASN A 25 -6.82 -0.68 -1.83
C ASN A 25 -7.30 -1.46 -3.06
N LYS A 26 -6.63 -1.30 -4.21
CA LYS A 26 -6.97 -1.99 -5.46
C LYS A 26 -6.84 -3.51 -5.39
N LEU A 27 -5.86 -4.01 -4.62
CA LEU A 27 -5.51 -5.44 -4.57
C LEU A 27 -5.89 -6.11 -3.25
N SER A 28 -6.50 -5.41 -2.30
CA SER A 28 -6.88 -5.96 -0.98
C SER A 28 -8.05 -6.94 -1.03
N THR A 29 -8.80 -6.93 -2.15
CA THR A 29 -9.91 -7.83 -2.43
C THR A 29 -9.67 -8.54 -3.76
N GLN A 30 -10.26 -9.73 -3.92
CA GLN A 30 -10.09 -10.50 -5.14
C GLN A 30 -10.81 -9.81 -6.30
N GLY A 31 -10.01 -9.32 -7.24
CA GLY A 31 -10.49 -8.72 -8.49
C GLY A 31 -10.36 -9.66 -9.67
N LYS A 32 -10.37 -9.09 -10.87
CA LYS A 32 -10.22 -9.81 -12.16
C LYS A 32 -8.87 -10.51 -12.34
N LEU A 33 -7.88 -10.22 -11.48
CA LEU A 33 -6.51 -10.71 -11.61
C LEU A 33 -6.29 -12.10 -10.98
N GLY A 34 -7.29 -12.68 -10.31
CA GLY A 34 -7.19 -14.02 -9.71
C GLY A 34 -6.33 -14.10 -8.44
N PHE A 35 -5.81 -12.96 -7.96
CA PHE A 35 -5.07 -12.86 -6.71
C PHE A 35 -5.48 -11.61 -5.93
N PHE A 36 -5.09 -11.57 -4.65
CA PHE A 36 -5.21 -10.40 -3.79
C PHE A 36 -4.05 -10.33 -2.79
N LEU A 37 -3.82 -9.16 -2.23
CA LEU A 37 -2.75 -8.88 -1.27
C LEU A 37 -3.33 -8.77 0.15
N LYS A 38 -2.72 -9.51 1.08
CA LYS A 38 -2.93 -9.33 2.52
C LYS A 38 -1.75 -8.59 3.13
N VAL A 39 -2.04 -7.84 4.18
CA VAL A 39 -1.05 -7.25 5.08
C VAL A 39 -1.36 -7.73 6.48
N GLU A 40 -0.32 -8.25 7.14
CA GLU A 40 -0.38 -8.66 8.53
C GLU A 40 -0.37 -7.45 9.47
N GLY A 41 -1.20 -7.52 10.51
CA GLY A 41 -1.37 -6.46 11.49
C GLY A 41 -2.48 -5.46 11.13
N THR A 42 -3.43 -5.33 12.05
CA THR A 42 -4.58 -4.41 11.93
C THR A 42 -4.17 -2.96 11.74
N GLU A 43 -3.09 -2.51 12.41
CA GLU A 43 -2.65 -1.12 12.34
C GLU A 43 -2.04 -0.75 10.97
N LYS A 44 -1.27 -1.67 10.36
CA LYS A 44 -0.74 -1.48 9.00
C LYS A 44 -1.87 -1.38 7.97
N ARG A 45 -2.89 -2.24 8.10
CA ARG A 45 -4.09 -2.22 7.25
C ARG A 45 -4.89 -0.92 7.42
N LYS A 46 -5.17 -0.53 8.66
CA LYS A 46 -5.85 0.74 8.97
C LYS A 46 -5.08 1.94 8.40
N ARG A 47 -3.75 1.95 8.49
CA ARG A 47 -2.91 3.03 7.94
C ARG A 47 -3.08 3.16 6.44
N LEU A 48 -2.98 2.06 5.68
CA LEU A 48 -3.14 2.08 4.22
C LEU A 48 -4.55 2.53 3.81
N ASN A 49 -5.59 1.99 4.45
CA ASN A 49 -6.97 2.34 4.16
C ASN A 49 -7.28 3.81 4.52
N LYS A 50 -6.75 4.30 5.64
CA LYS A 50 -6.91 5.70 6.06
C LYS A 50 -6.28 6.65 5.04
N ILE A 51 -5.07 6.37 4.57
CA ILE A 51 -4.41 7.20 3.56
C ILE A 51 -5.22 7.21 2.26
N TYR A 52 -5.66 6.04 1.79
CA TYR A 52 -6.46 5.96 0.58
C TYR A 52 -7.78 6.74 0.73
N THR A 53 -8.46 6.58 1.86
CA THR A 53 -9.75 7.26 2.13
C THR A 53 -9.59 8.78 2.12
N LYS A 54 -8.54 9.29 2.79
CA LYS A 54 -8.20 10.72 2.80
C LYS A 54 -7.98 11.29 1.41
N VAL A 55 -7.21 10.58 0.58
CA VAL A 55 -6.93 11.03 -0.79
C VAL A 55 -8.17 10.93 -1.69
N ALA A 56 -8.90 9.82 -1.62
CA ALA A 56 -9.99 9.53 -2.55
C ALA A 56 -11.30 10.26 -2.23
N PHE A 57 -11.55 10.60 -0.96
CA PHE A 57 -12.84 11.16 -0.51
C PHE A 57 -12.72 12.50 0.20
N GLU A 58 -11.58 12.80 0.83
CA GLU A 58 -11.37 14.07 1.56
C GLU A 58 -10.47 15.05 0.77
N GLU A 59 -9.91 14.62 -0.37
CA GLU A 59 -8.91 15.34 -1.16
C GLU A 59 -7.68 15.79 -0.32
N GLU A 60 -7.45 15.11 0.80
CA GLU A 60 -6.35 15.39 1.71
C GLU A 60 -5.11 14.56 1.34
N TRP A 61 -4.06 15.27 0.90
CA TRP A 61 -2.80 14.63 0.50
C TRP A 61 -1.88 14.41 1.71
N PRO A 62 -1.33 13.20 1.90
CA PRO A 62 -0.39 12.96 2.98
C PRO A 62 0.91 13.75 2.77
N MET A 63 1.56 14.13 3.87
CA MET A 63 2.92 14.67 3.78
C MET A 63 3.85 13.67 3.08
N GLY A 64 4.81 14.18 2.31
CA GLY A 64 5.81 13.34 1.65
C GLY A 64 6.58 12.50 2.69
N THR A 65 6.78 11.22 2.37
CA THR A 65 7.45 10.22 3.22
C THR A 65 8.71 10.80 3.85
N GLN A 66 8.78 10.79 5.18
CA GLN A 66 9.96 11.27 5.89
C GLN A 66 11.06 10.19 5.88
N MET A 67 12.34 10.59 6.02
CA MET A 67 13.45 9.63 6.10
C MET A 67 13.35 8.70 7.31
N ALA A 68 12.76 9.16 8.42
CA ALA A 68 12.46 8.32 9.58
C ALA A 68 11.30 7.33 9.33
N GLU A 69 10.54 7.50 8.23
CA GLU A 69 9.43 6.65 7.83
C GLU A 69 9.80 5.67 6.71
N VAL A 70 11.09 5.41 6.46
CA VAL A 70 11.49 4.28 5.60
C VAL A 70 10.87 3.01 6.20
N SER A 71 9.77 2.59 5.60
CA SER A 71 8.87 1.58 6.15
C SER A 71 8.94 0.38 5.24
N GLU A 72 9.43 -0.73 5.76
CA GLU A 72 9.29 -2.02 5.10
C GLU A 72 7.83 -2.48 5.19
N TRP A 73 7.26 -2.79 4.03
CA TRP A 73 5.91 -3.34 3.92
C TRP A 73 5.99 -4.75 3.36
N GLU A 74 5.40 -5.68 4.09
CA GLU A 74 5.27 -7.06 3.66
C GLU A 74 3.82 -7.31 3.24
N PHE A 75 3.66 -7.81 2.01
CA PHE A 75 2.37 -8.19 1.47
C PHE A 75 2.39 -9.68 1.15
N THR A 76 1.42 -10.43 1.67
CA THR A 76 1.20 -11.81 1.28
C THR A 76 0.32 -11.85 0.05
N CYS A 77 0.85 -12.32 -1.08
CA CYS A 77 0.06 -12.57 -2.27
C CYS A 77 -0.72 -13.88 -2.10
N CYS A 78 -2.04 -13.79 -2.07
CA CYS A 78 -2.94 -14.93 -1.98
C CYS A 78 -3.57 -15.20 -3.35
N VAL A 79 -3.33 -16.39 -3.90
CA VAL A 79 -3.96 -16.89 -5.11
C VAL A 79 -5.04 -17.88 -4.68
N GLN A 80 -6.28 -17.67 -5.12
CA GLN A 80 -7.32 -18.69 -5.01
C GLN A 80 -7.46 -19.32 -6.39
N THR A 81 -7.02 -20.58 -6.48
CA THR A 81 -7.25 -21.47 -7.62
C THR A 81 -8.64 -22.08 -7.53
#